data_AF-A0A831W0V8-F1
#
_entry.id   AF-A0A831W0V8-F1
#
_cell.length_a   1.000
_cell.length_b   1.000
_cell.length_c   1.000
_cell.angle_alpha   90.00
_cell.angle_beta   90.00
_cell.angle_gamma   90.00
#
_symmetry.space_group_name_H-M   'P 1'
#
loop_
_entity.id
_entity.type
_entity.pdbx_description
1 polymer ?
#
loop_
_entity_poly.entity_id
_entity_poly.type
_entity_poly.pdbx_seq_one_letter_code
_entity_poly.pdbx_strand_id
1 'polypeptide(L)' 'VLLAAPEPSGPVRLVRPSVYYKFADPRLEALPAGQKVLIRMGPGNERRVKPWLRAFLRATERR' A
#
# COMPACT_ATOMS: atom_id res chain seq x y z
N VAL A 1 4.55 9.52 4.05
CA VAL A 1 4.52 8.06 4.40
C VAL A 1 3.82 7.20 3.34
N LEU A 2 2.59 7.50 2.90
CA LEU A 2 1.81 6.65 1.98
C LEU A 2 2.52 6.30 0.65
N LEU A 3 3.20 7.29 0.04
CA LEU A 3 3.87 7.15 -1.26
C LEU A 3 5.06 6.19 -1.27
N ALA A 4 5.57 5.82 -0.08
CA ALA A 4 6.69 4.90 0.08
C ALA A 4 6.26 3.42 0.13
N ALA A 5 5.00 3.10 -0.17
CA ALA A 5 4.56 1.71 -0.29
C ALA A 5 5.43 0.98 -1.35
N PRO A 6 6.02 -0.18 -1.00
CA PRO A 6 6.81 -0.97 -1.94
C PRO A 6 5.90 -1.64 -2.98
N GLU A 7 6.39 -1.77 -4.20
CA GLU A 7 5.74 -2.60 -5.22
C GLU A 7 6.19 -4.06 -5.01
N PRO A 8 5.30 -5.01 -4.69
CA PRO A 8 5.69 -6.39 -4.44
C PRO A 8 6.16 -7.08 -5.72
N SER A 9 7.29 -7.79 -5.65
CA SER A 9 7.80 -8.60 -6.75
C SER A 9 7.04 -9.93 -6.82
N GLY A 10 5.85 -9.91 -7.45
CA GLY A 10 5.03 -11.10 -7.69
C GLY A 10 3.87 -11.28 -6.70
N PRO A 11 3.23 -12.46 -6.68
CA PRO A 11 2.03 -12.71 -5.89
C PRO A 11 2.28 -12.51 -4.39
N VAL A 12 1.49 -11.64 -3.77
CA VAL A 12 1.56 -11.41 -2.33
C VAL A 12 0.83 -12.52 -1.59
N ARG A 13 1.56 -13.32 -0.81
CA ARG A 13 0.98 -14.41 -0.01
C ARG A 13 0.26 -13.87 1.23
N LEU A 14 -0.91 -14.43 1.49
CA LEU A 14 -1.73 -14.10 2.67
C LEU A 14 -1.86 -15.33 3.57
N VAL A 15 -1.91 -15.08 4.88
CA VAL A 15 -2.27 -16.07 5.90
C VAL A 15 -3.55 -15.63 6.60
N ARG A 16 -4.33 -16.59 7.08
CA ARG A 16 -5.60 -16.34 7.78
C ARG A 16 -5.56 -16.93 9.19
N PRO A 17 -4.92 -16.23 10.16
CA PRO A 17 -4.85 -16.71 11.53
C PRO A 17 -6.19 -16.59 12.28
N SER A 18 -7.14 -15.80 11.78
CA SER A 18 -8.47 -15.57 12.37
C SER A 18 -9.44 -15.11 11.25
N VAL A 19 -10.46 -14.30 11.53
CA VAL A 19 -11.39 -13.75 10.54
C VAL A 19 -10.66 -12.92 9.46
N TYR A 20 -9.57 -12.25 9.83
CA TYR A 20 -8.83 -11.36 8.95
C TYR A 20 -7.64 -12.03 8.26
N TYR A 21 -7.36 -11.60 7.03
CA TYR A 21 -6.14 -11.93 6.30
C TYR A 21 -4.99 -10.99 6.67
N LYS A 22 -3.82 -11.57 6.91
CA LYS A 22 -2.55 -10.86 7.09
C LYS A 22 -1.59 -11.18 5.94
N PHE A 23 -0.65 -10.28 5.68
CA PHE A 23 0.46 -10.60 4.80
C PHE A 23 1.31 -11.70 5.47
N ALA A 24 1.69 -12.70 4.67
CA ALA A 24 2.57 -13.75 5.14
C ALA A 24 3.99 -13.23 5.40
N ASP A 25 4.41 -12.21 4.64
CA ASP A 25 5.69 -11.52 4.85
C ASP A 25 5.56 -10.52 6.02
N PRO A 26 6.30 -10.71 7.14
CA PRO A 26 6.26 -9.81 8.29
C PRO A 26 6.65 -8.37 7.95
N ARG A 27 7.51 -8.17 6.94
CA ARG A 27 7.94 -6.83 6.49
C ARG A 27 6.78 -6.07 5.87
N LEU A 28 5.94 -6.75 5.10
CA LEU A 28 4.74 -6.16 4.51
C LEU A 28 3.65 -5.95 5.56
N GLU A 29 3.51 -6.86 6.53
CA GLU A 29 2.50 -6.73 7.59
C GLU A 29 2.81 -5.59 8.57
N ALA A 30 4.10 -5.30 8.80
CA ALA A 30 4.56 -4.19 9.64
C ALA A 30 4.37 -2.81 9.00
N LEU A 31 4.02 -2.73 7.71
CA LEU A 31 3.84 -1.44 7.04
C LEU A 31 2.64 -0.66 7.62
N PRO A 32 2.70 0.69 7.59
CA PRO A 32 1.56 1.54 7.92
C PRO A 32 0.30 1.13 7.14
N ALA A 33 -0.86 1.23 7.79
CA ALA A 33 -2.14 0.76 7.24
C ALA A 33 -2.40 1.25 5.81
N GLY A 34 -2.10 2.51 5.53
CA GLY A 34 -2.29 3.09 4.20
C GLY A 34 -1.37 2.54 3.11
N GLN A 35 -0.13 2.14 3.45
CA GLN A 35 0.73 1.41 2.51
C GLN A 35 0.22 -0.01 2.25
N LYS A 36 -0.28 -0.69 3.30
CA LYS A 36 -0.93 -2.00 3.16
C LYS A 36 -2.14 -1.96 2.24
N VAL A 37 -2.92 -0.88 2.28
CA VAL A 37 -4.06 -0.66 1.37
C VAL A 37 -3.58 -0.55 -0.08
N LEU A 38 -2.54 0.22 -0.37
CA LEU A 38 -1.99 0.34 -1.73
C LEU A 38 -1.53 -1.02 -2.29
N ILE A 39 -0.86 -1.83 -1.47
CA ILE A 39 -0.44 -3.19 -1.86
C ILE A 39 -1.67 -4.08 -2.16
N ARG A 40 -2.71 -4.04 -1.33
CA ARG A 40 -3.94 -4.83 -1.52
C ARG A 40 -4.73 -4.43 -2.77
N MET A 41 -4.63 -3.18 -3.22
CA MET A 41 -5.27 -2.74 -4.45
C MET A 41 -4.61 -3.34 -5.71
N GLY A 42 -3.37 -3.84 -5.59
CA GLY A 42 -2.60 -4.41 -6.68
C GLY A 42 -1.87 -3.36 -7.53
N PRO A 43 -0.88 -3.79 -8.34
CA PRO A 43 0.07 -2.89 -9.00
C PRO A 43 -0.59 -1.96 -10.03
N GLY A 44 -1.65 -2.41 -10.70
CA GLY A 44 -2.40 -1.57 -11.65
C GLY A 44 -3.07 -0.36 -10.96
N ASN A 45 -3.73 -0.59 -9.82
CA ASN A 45 -4.40 0.47 -9.08
C ASN A 45 -3.39 1.34 -8.33
N GLU A 46 -2.37 0.74 -7.72
CA GLU A 46 -1.29 1.46 -7.06
C GLU A 46 -0.61 2.48 -7.99
N ARG A 47 -0.31 2.08 -9.23
CA ARG A 47 0.25 2.96 -10.27
C ARG A 47 -0.67 4.14 -10.63
N ARG A 48 -1.98 3.98 -10.54
CA ARG A 48 -2.96 5.05 -10.79
C ARG A 48 -3.13 5.99 -9.58
N VAL A 49 -3.09 5.44 -8.36
CA VAL A 49 -3.34 6.20 -7.13
C VAL A 49 -2.12 7.02 -6.69
N LYS A 50 -0.90 6.49 -6.81
CA LYS A 50 0.33 7.20 -6.39
C LYS A 50 0.52 8.59 -7.05
N PRO A 51 0.31 8.78 -8.38
CA PRO A 51 0.36 10.09 -9.00
C PRO A 51 -0.68 11.08 -8.44
N TRP A 52 -1.91 10.62 -8.21
CA TRP A 52 -2.96 11.45 -7.62
C TRP A 52 -2.59 11.88 -6.20
N LEU A 53 -2.10 10.96 -5.36
CA LEU A 53 -1.62 11.27 -4.01
C LEU A 53 -0.49 12.30 -4.01
N ARG A 54 0.45 12.20 -4.96
CA ARG A 54 1.51 13.21 -5.14
C ARG A 54 0.94 14.58 -5.48
N ALA A 55 -0.04 14.63 -6.38
CA ALA A 55 -0.68 15.89 -6.77
C ALA A 55 -1.46 16.50 -5.59
N PHE A 56 -2.19 15.67 -4.85
CA PHE A 56 -2.95 16.09 -3.67
C PHE A 56 -2.03 16.70 -2.61
N LEU A 57 -0.93 16.02 -2.25
CA LEU A 57 0.03 16.53 -1.26
C LEU A 57 0.59 17.89 -1.66
N ARG A 58 1.02 18.05 -2.92
CA ARG A 58 1.51 19.35 -3.44
C ARG A 58 0.47 20.46 -3.40
N ALA A 59 -0.81 20.13 -3.55
CA ALA A 59 -1.90 21.09 -3.49
C ALA A 59 -2.19 21.52 -2.03
N THR A 60 -2.03 20.60 -1.07
CA THR A 60 -2.25 20.87 0.35
C THR A 60 -1.06 21.49 1.06
N GLU A 61 0.17 21.24 0.60
CA GLU A 61 1.41 21.85 1.12
C GLU A 61 1.50 23.36 0.83
N ARG A 62 0.64 23.89 -0.05
CA ARG A 62 0.60 25.29 -0.45
C ARG A 62 -0.39 26.13 0.37
N ARG A 63 -0.88 25.61 1.50
CA ARG A 63 -1.77 26.28 2.45
C ARG A 63 -1.07 26.63 3.75
#